data_AF-A0A7V1GG33-F1
#
_entry.id   AF-A0A7V1GG33-F1
#
_cell.length_a   1.000
_cell.length_b   1.000
_cell.length_c   1.000
_cell.angle_alpha   90.00
_cell.angle_beta   90.00
_cell.angle_gamma   90.00
#
_symmetry.space_group_name_H-M   'P 1'
#
loop_
_entity.id
_entity.type
_entity.pdbx_description
1 polymer ?
#
loop_
_entity_poly.entity_id
_entity_poly.type
_entity_poly.pdbx_seq_one_letter_code
_entity_poly.pdbx_strand_id
1 'polypeptide(L)'
;MLNKKVLFIIAALLLYGCTTGETATPKLQHALLTKPQSELIAQGIARLMRTENIAVADDVFMQRSLMVVDNVTKTDELGNPIMGKQLNMPDRYELLIKNDLCFVRHLDSKATEPLPDVKCKVNYK
;
A
#
# COMPACT_ATOMS: atom_id res chain seq x y z
N MET A 1 -46.81 42.87 -15.02
CA MET A 1 -47.48 41.61 -15.43
C MET A 1 -46.39 40.61 -15.83
N LEU A 2 -46.00 39.74 -14.89
CA LEU A 2 -44.92 38.77 -15.10
C LEU A 2 -45.47 37.62 -15.97
N ASN A 3 -44.93 37.49 -17.18
CA ASN A 3 -45.47 36.59 -18.20
C ASN A 3 -45.26 35.13 -17.78
N LYS A 4 -46.35 34.39 -17.54
CA LYS A 4 -46.35 33.00 -17.04
C LYS A 4 -45.51 32.03 -17.90
N LYS A 5 -45.28 32.37 -19.17
CA LYS A 5 -44.44 31.61 -20.11
C LYS A 5 -42.93 31.71 -19.83
N VAL A 6 -42.46 32.81 -19.24
CA VAL A 6 -41.03 33.04 -18.98
C VAL A 6 -40.57 32.26 -17.74
N LEU A 7 -41.48 32.02 -16.78
CA LEU A 7 -41.18 31.27 -15.56
C LEU A 7 -40.86 29.78 -15.84
N PHE A 8 -41.37 29.21 -16.93
CA PHE A 8 -41.12 27.81 -17.30
C PHE A 8 -39.76 27.57 -17.96
N ILE A 9 -39.17 28.59 -18.59
CA ILE A 9 -37.91 28.43 -19.34
C ILE A 9 -36.70 28.41 -18.39
N ILE A 10 -36.78 29.16 -17.27
CA ILE A 10 -35.67 29.27 -16.30
C ILE A 10 -35.51 27.98 -15.48
N ALA A 11 -36.58 27.20 -15.28
CA ALA A 11 -36.53 25.96 -14.52
C ALA A 11 -35.82 24.79 -15.25
N ALA A 12 -35.69 24.85 -16.58
CA ALA A 12 -35.11 23.76 -17.37
C ALA A 12 -33.56 23.76 -17.41
N LEU A 13 -32.90 24.85 -17.03
CA LEU A 13 -31.44 24.99 -17.09
C LEU A 13 -30.69 24.48 -15.85
N LEU A 14 -31.39 24.00 -14.81
CA LEU A 14 -30.79 23.49 -13.58
C LEU A 14 -30.56 21.97 -13.58
N LEU A 15 -30.84 21.28 -14.70
CA LEU A 15 -30.66 19.82 -14.83
C LEU A 15 -29.33 19.41 -15.48
N TYR A 16 -28.34 20.29 -15.56
CA TYR A 16 -26.97 19.87 -15.86
C TYR A 16 -26.39 19.16 -14.64
N GLY A 17 -26.79 17.90 -14.46
CA GLY A 17 -26.15 16.97 -13.55
C GLY A 17 -24.68 16.83 -13.94
N CYS A 18 -23.80 16.96 -12.97
CA CYS A 18 -22.39 16.63 -13.14
C CYS A 18 -22.32 15.12 -13.41
N THR A 19 -22.07 14.72 -14.65
CA THR A 19 -21.65 13.36 -14.94
C THR A 19 -20.19 13.26 -14.52
N THR A 20 -19.93 12.93 -13.27
CA THR A 20 -18.63 12.37 -12.89
C THR A 20 -18.50 11.05 -13.64
N GLY A 21 -17.92 11.11 -14.83
CA GLY A 21 -17.35 9.93 -15.47
C GLY A 21 -16.26 9.43 -14.54
N GLU A 22 -16.63 8.53 -13.62
CA GLU A 22 -15.70 7.72 -12.86
C GLU A 22 -14.91 6.88 -13.86
N THR A 23 -13.89 7.47 -14.45
CA THR A 23 -12.78 6.68 -14.97
C THR A 23 -12.22 5.98 -13.76
N ALA A 24 -12.46 4.66 -13.66
CA ALA A 24 -12.07 3.86 -12.52
C ALA A 24 -10.60 4.14 -12.22
N THR A 25 -10.33 4.87 -11.14
CA THR A 25 -8.95 5.18 -10.79
C THR A 25 -8.23 3.85 -10.60
N PRO A 26 -7.04 3.64 -11.20
CA PRO A 26 -6.36 2.37 -11.10
C PRO A 26 -6.18 2.01 -9.62
N LYS A 27 -6.80 0.90 -9.21
CA LYS A 27 -6.71 0.41 -7.83
C LYS A 27 -5.31 -0.14 -7.61
N LEU A 28 -4.86 -0.13 -6.35
CA LEU A 28 -3.67 -0.87 -5.95
C LEU A 28 -3.88 -2.35 -6.27
N GLN A 29 -2.95 -2.92 -7.02
CA GLN A 29 -2.96 -4.33 -7.41
C GLN A 29 -1.75 -5.01 -6.78
N HIS A 30 -1.88 -6.31 -6.48
CA HIS A 30 -0.75 -7.11 -6.05
C HIS A 30 0.35 -7.11 -7.11
N ALA A 31 1.60 -7.07 -6.67
CA ALA A 31 2.74 -6.99 -7.56
C ALA A 31 3.85 -7.97 -7.18
N LEU A 32 4.70 -8.29 -8.15
CA LEU A 32 5.95 -9.02 -7.97
C LEU A 32 7.11 -8.14 -8.43
N LEU A 33 8.27 -8.30 -7.80
CA LEU A 33 9.50 -7.68 -8.30
C LEU A 33 9.85 -8.24 -9.69
N THR A 34 10.42 -7.37 -10.51
CA THR A 34 10.93 -7.75 -11.84
C THR A 34 12.38 -8.22 -11.78
N LYS A 35 13.10 -7.85 -10.71
CA LYS A 35 14.48 -8.22 -10.41
C LYS A 35 14.72 -8.15 -8.89
N PRO A 36 15.73 -8.83 -8.33
CA PRO A 36 16.08 -8.73 -6.92
C PRO A 36 16.37 -7.27 -6.52
N GLN A 37 15.67 -6.77 -5.50
CA GLN A 37 15.80 -5.40 -4.97
C GLN A 37 15.57 -5.37 -3.45
N SER A 38 16.02 -6.42 -2.74
CA SER A 38 15.80 -6.62 -1.30
C SER A 38 16.22 -5.42 -0.44
N GLU A 39 17.34 -4.77 -0.77
CA GLU A 39 17.81 -3.57 -0.06
C GLU A 39 16.81 -2.40 -0.14
N LEU A 40 16.26 -2.12 -1.33
CA LEU A 40 15.26 -1.06 -1.50
C LEU A 40 13.94 -1.39 -0.79
N ILE A 41 13.58 -2.68 -0.75
CA ILE A 41 12.43 -3.16 0.01
C ILE A 41 12.65 -2.96 1.51
N ALA A 42 13.82 -3.37 2.02
CA ALA A 42 14.19 -3.21 3.43
C ALA A 42 14.15 -1.74 3.84
N GLN A 43 14.75 -0.84 3.05
CA GLN A 43 14.70 0.61 3.29
C GLN A 43 13.26 1.14 3.30
N GLY A 44 12.41 0.69 2.38
CA GLY A 44 11.00 1.07 2.33
C GLY A 44 10.23 0.63 3.57
N ILE A 45 10.42 -0.61 4.02
CA ILE A 45 9.76 -1.13 5.22
C ILE A 45 10.30 -0.44 6.48
N ALA A 46 11.61 -0.19 6.58
CA ALA A 46 12.20 0.53 7.70
C ALA A 46 11.60 1.94 7.84
N ARG A 47 11.41 2.67 6.72
CA ARG A 47 10.69 3.96 6.72
C ARG A 47 9.23 3.81 7.15
N LEU A 48 8.53 2.82 6.61
CA LEU A 48 7.13 2.53 6.94
C LEU A 48 6.94 2.26 8.44
N MET A 49 7.86 1.51 9.04
CA MET A 49 7.82 1.07 10.44
C MET A 49 8.53 2.03 11.40
N ARG A 50 9.19 3.07 10.88
CA ARG A 50 10.03 4.00 11.65
C ARG A 50 11.12 3.27 12.45
N THR A 51 11.76 2.28 11.82
CA THR A 51 12.90 1.54 12.37
C THR A 51 14.17 1.85 11.59
N GLU A 52 15.33 1.53 12.15
CA GLU A 52 16.62 1.77 11.48
C GLU A 52 16.92 0.75 10.38
N ASN A 53 16.58 -0.51 10.62
CA ASN A 53 16.86 -1.59 9.68
C ASN A 53 15.85 -2.74 9.85
N ILE A 54 15.67 -3.51 8.78
CA ILE A 54 14.90 -4.76 8.76
C ILE A 54 15.58 -5.75 7.83
N ALA A 55 15.75 -6.98 8.30
CA ALA A 55 16.26 -8.07 7.48
C ALA A 55 15.19 -8.54 6.50
N VAL A 56 15.56 -8.62 5.22
CA VAL A 56 14.68 -9.05 4.12
C VAL A 56 15.46 -10.02 3.24
N ALA A 57 14.81 -11.12 2.82
CA ALA A 57 15.43 -12.10 1.93
C ALA A 57 15.76 -11.50 0.55
N ASP A 58 16.81 -11.99 -0.09
CA ASP A 58 17.27 -11.49 -1.40
C ASP A 58 16.22 -11.65 -2.51
N ASP A 59 15.41 -12.69 -2.43
CA ASP A 59 14.36 -13.04 -3.38
C ASP A 59 12.96 -12.55 -2.95
N VAL A 60 12.90 -11.63 -1.97
CA VAL A 60 11.64 -11.06 -1.48
C VAL A 60 10.78 -10.59 -2.65
N PHE A 61 9.48 -10.91 -2.59
CA PHE A 61 8.50 -10.53 -3.60
C PHE A 61 8.78 -10.97 -5.05
N MET A 62 9.75 -11.85 -5.29
CA MET A 62 10.01 -12.37 -6.65
C MET A 62 8.94 -13.38 -7.09
N GLN A 63 8.40 -14.15 -6.15
CA GLN A 63 7.45 -15.24 -6.43
C GLN A 63 6.05 -15.01 -5.86
N ARG A 64 5.92 -14.21 -4.80
CA ARG A 64 4.67 -13.95 -4.08
C ARG A 64 4.58 -12.48 -3.74
N SER A 65 3.39 -11.91 -3.76
CA SER A 65 3.19 -10.50 -3.36
C SER A 65 3.16 -10.28 -1.85
N LEU A 66 3.40 -11.32 -1.05
CA LEU A 66 3.32 -11.33 0.41
C LEU A 66 4.65 -11.80 1.02
N MET A 67 5.08 -11.12 2.07
CA MET A 67 6.21 -11.48 2.91
C MET A 67 5.77 -11.49 4.37
N VAL A 68 6.32 -12.43 5.12
CA VAL A 68 6.17 -12.51 6.58
C VAL A 68 7.55 -12.25 7.18
N VAL A 69 7.63 -11.34 8.14
CA VAL A 69 8.85 -11.09 8.92
C VAL A 69 8.61 -11.62 10.31
N ASP A 70 9.42 -12.62 10.70
CA ASP A 70 9.40 -13.12 12.06
C ASP A 70 9.97 -12.05 12.99
N ASN A 71 9.20 -11.71 14.04
CA ASN A 71 9.65 -10.78 15.04
C ASN A 71 10.85 -11.38 15.80
N VAL A 72 11.98 -10.67 15.77
CA VAL A 72 13.14 -11.00 16.59
C VAL A 72 12.71 -10.95 18.05
N THR A 73 13.09 -11.98 18.82
CA THR A 73 12.76 -12.07 20.24
C THR A 73 13.15 -10.78 20.95
N LYS A 74 12.19 -10.09 21.59
CA LYS A 74 12.49 -8.87 22.34
C LYS A 74 13.45 -9.20 23.48
N THR A 75 14.54 -8.44 23.59
CA THR A 75 15.47 -8.53 24.72
C THR A 75 15.13 -7.46 25.75
N ASP A 76 15.43 -7.74 27.02
CA ASP A 76 15.38 -6.75 28.10
C ASP A 76 16.55 -5.75 27.99
N GLU A 77 16.62 -4.78 28.90
CA GLU A 77 17.70 -3.78 28.97
C GLU A 77 19.09 -4.40 29.20
N LEU A 78 19.15 -5.68 29.58
CA LEU A 78 20.37 -6.45 29.82
C LEU A 78 20.72 -7.38 28.64
N GLY A 79 19.96 -7.34 27.55
CA GLY A 79 20.17 -8.17 26.36
C GLY A 79 19.66 -9.62 26.51
N ASN A 80 18.97 -9.95 27.61
CA ASN A 80 18.37 -11.27 27.77
C ASN A 80 17.04 -11.33 27.03
N PRO A 81 16.71 -12.44 26.35
CA PRO A 81 15.39 -12.60 25.76
C PRO A 81 14.31 -12.47 26.85
N ILE A 82 13.33 -11.60 26.65
CA ILE A 82 12.20 -11.46 27.57
C ILE A 82 11.41 -12.77 27.53
N MET A 83 11.65 -13.62 28.53
CA MET A 83 11.00 -14.92 28.65
C MET A 83 9.56 -14.74 29.09
N GLY A 84 8.69 -14.61 28.10
CA GLY A 84 7.25 -14.68 28.22
C GLY A 84 6.69 -15.07 26.86
N LYS A 85 5.58 -15.80 26.82
CA LYS A 85 4.88 -16.17 25.57
C LYS A 85 4.20 -14.93 24.95
N GLN A 86 4.93 -13.82 24.83
CA GLN A 86 4.52 -12.65 24.07
C GLN A 86 4.75 -13.00 22.60
N LEU A 87 3.84 -13.83 22.08
CA LEU A 87 3.72 -14.16 20.67
C LEU A 87 3.32 -12.88 19.95
N ASN A 88 4.27 -12.00 19.68
CA ASN A 88 4.03 -10.91 18.75
C ASN A 88 3.75 -11.58 17.40
N MET A 89 2.53 -11.43 16.91
CA MET A 89 2.15 -11.92 15.59
C MET A 89 3.16 -11.38 14.57
N PRO A 90 3.70 -12.24 13.69
CA PRO A 90 4.74 -11.80 12.76
C PRO A 90 4.18 -10.71 11.85
N ASP A 91 5.01 -9.71 11.56
CA ASP A 91 4.60 -8.63 10.68
C ASP A 91 4.45 -9.16 9.26
N ARG A 92 3.42 -8.70 8.58
CA ARG A 92 3.14 -9.12 7.20
C ARG A 92 3.11 -7.91 6.31
N TYR A 93 3.81 -8.02 5.19
CA TYR A 93 3.91 -6.96 4.19
C TYR A 93 3.51 -7.50 2.84
N GLU A 94 2.96 -6.62 2.02
CA GLU A 94 2.66 -6.92 0.63
C GLU A 94 3.20 -5.86 -0.31
N LEU A 95 3.60 -6.32 -1.49
CA LEU A 95 4.00 -5.48 -2.60
C LEU A 95 2.81 -5.22 -3.50
N LEU A 96 2.58 -3.93 -3.77
CA LEU A 96 1.49 -3.43 -4.60
C LEU A 96 2.03 -2.56 -5.73
N ILE A 97 1.24 -2.38 -6.78
CA ILE A 97 1.51 -1.47 -7.89
C ILE A 97 0.28 -0.62 -8.22
N LYS A 98 0.50 0.65 -8.52
CA LYS A 98 -0.49 1.58 -9.07
C LYS A 98 0.23 2.62 -9.93
N ASN A 99 -0.24 2.82 -11.16
CA ASN A 99 0.34 3.80 -12.10
C ASN A 99 1.86 3.65 -12.25
N ASP A 100 2.34 2.42 -12.45
CA ASP A 100 3.76 2.04 -12.57
C ASP A 100 4.64 2.36 -11.33
N LEU A 101 4.04 2.81 -10.23
CA LEU A 101 4.70 2.99 -8.95
C LEU A 101 4.42 1.81 -8.03
N CYS A 102 5.48 1.28 -7.43
CA CYS A 102 5.42 0.22 -6.45
C CYS A 102 5.17 0.77 -5.04
N PHE A 103 4.52 -0.01 -4.21
CA PHE A 103 4.24 0.33 -2.82
C PHE A 103 4.45 -0.90 -1.94
N VAL A 104 4.92 -0.70 -0.72
CA VAL A 104 4.83 -1.72 0.33
C VAL A 104 3.72 -1.34 1.30
N ARG A 105 2.87 -2.29 1.65
CA ARG A 105 1.79 -2.10 2.62
C ARG A 105 1.93 -3.08 3.77
N HIS A 106 1.84 -2.57 4.99
CA HIS A 106 1.70 -3.40 6.18
C HIS A 106 0.27 -3.95 6.26
N LEU A 107 0.11 -5.27 6.36
CA LEU A 107 -1.20 -5.91 6.23
C LEU A 107 -2.16 -5.56 7.36
N ASP A 108 -1.66 -5.39 8.59
CA ASP A 108 -2.54 -5.21 9.74
C ASP A 108 -2.92 -3.73 9.91
N SER A 109 -1.94 -2.82 9.83
CA SER A 109 -2.21 -1.37 9.96
C SER A 109 -2.70 -0.70 8.68
N LYS A 110 -2.57 -1.36 7.52
CA LYS A 110 -2.82 -0.80 6.18
C LYS A 110 -1.95 0.41 5.81
N ALA A 111 -0.96 0.74 6.63
CA ALA A 111 0.01 1.78 6.33
C ALA A 111 0.77 1.40 5.05
N THR A 112 0.95 2.37 4.15
CA THR A 112 1.49 2.16 2.80
C THR A 112 2.62 3.16 2.55
N GLU A 113 3.74 2.66 2.05
CA GLU A 113 4.92 3.46 1.70
C GLU A 113 5.21 3.34 0.19
N PRO A 114 5.39 4.45 -0.54
CA PRO A 114 5.80 4.41 -1.95
C PRO A 114 7.27 3.98 -2.11
N LEU A 115 7.54 3.27 -3.20
CA LEU A 115 8.85 2.74 -3.54
C LEU A 115 9.27 3.21 -4.95
N PRO A 116 9.71 4.46 -5.12
CA PRO A 116 9.97 5.06 -6.45
C PRO A 116 11.06 4.35 -7.25
N ASP A 117 12.06 3.78 -6.57
CA ASP A 117 13.21 3.12 -7.21
C ASP A 117 13.01 1.61 -7.42
N VAL A 118 11.91 1.06 -6.93
CA VAL A 118 11.58 -0.36 -7.06
C VAL A 118 10.85 -0.61 -8.38
N LYS A 119 11.23 -1.71 -9.07
CA LYS A 119 10.63 -2.14 -10.33
C LYS A 119 9.83 -3.41 -10.11
N CYS A 120 8.51 -3.25 -10.11
CA CYS A 120 7.55 -4.34 -9.95
C CYS A 120 6.57 -4.38 -11.12
N LYS A 121 5.86 -5.49 -11.25
CA LYS A 121 4.79 -5.71 -12.23
C LYS A 121 3.57 -6.29 -11.53
N VAL A 122 2.39 -6.10 -12.12
CA VAL A 122 1.14 -6.70 -11.62
C VAL A 122 1.30 -8.22 -11.52
N ASN A 123 0.88 -8.77 -10.38
CA ASN A 123 0.67 -10.19 -10.20
C ASN A 123 -0.78 -10.53 -10.58
N TYR A 124 -0.97 -11.30 -11.65
CA TYR A 124 -2.29 -11.72 -12.11
C TYR A 124 -2.80 -13.01 -11.45
N LYS A 125 -2.03 -13.59 -10.52
CA LYS A 125 -2.37 -14.82 -9.80
C LYS A 125 -2.88 -14.55 -8.40
#